data_AF-A0A7X7YWY4-F1
#
_entry.id   AF-A0A7X7YWY4-F1
#
_cell.length_a   1.000
_cell.length_b   1.000
_cell.length_c   1.000
_cell.angle_alpha   90.00
_cell.angle_beta   90.00
_cell.angle_gamma   90.00
#
_symmetry.space_group_name_H-M   'P 1'
#
loop_
_entity.id
_entity.type
_entity.pdbx_description
1 polymer ?
#
loop_
_entity_poly.entity_id
_entity_poly.type
_entity_poly.pdbx_seq_one_letter_code
_entity_poly.pdbx_strand_id
1 'polypeptide(L)'
;MTRMRNKGFTLAEVLVASTLSGFIAIVAVGAMNAVSHTAQTVGKVSEVHGEIRFAARMIAQDLANLYRDPSPENMKLLGVSQGSDIDSPPFLTFYTVGRAKARVDQPEGDVYEVEYFLGSHQGEAPPSGVGGSPEEQTVLFRRLWPNPDKEREPRGVLTPISDKIGIFYIRFYDGQEWQGEWTEEMRTLPKLIEVTLGTVPPEKGDPVLEVFTVAFPRMAEVSAGDQQQGESPQGDEGSNRQNSGDQGNQGQGNPSDQGNQGPQGR
;
A
#
# COMPACT_ATOMS: atom_id res chain seq x y z
N MET A 1 35.78 76.54 -26.22
CA MET A 1 35.02 75.64 -27.11
C MET A 1 35.79 74.34 -27.28
N THR A 2 35.41 73.30 -26.55
CA THR A 2 36.03 71.97 -26.62
C THR A 2 35.49 71.25 -27.85
N ARG A 3 36.36 70.98 -28.84
CA ARG A 3 35.99 70.28 -30.08
C ARG A 3 35.78 68.80 -29.75
N MET A 4 34.52 68.37 -29.67
CA MET A 4 34.18 66.95 -29.59
C MET A 4 34.60 66.26 -30.89
N ARG A 5 35.50 65.29 -30.78
CA ARG A 5 36.00 64.49 -31.89
C ARG A 5 35.18 63.22 -31.96
N ASN A 6 34.21 63.17 -32.87
CA ASN A 6 33.44 61.97 -33.13
C ASN A 6 34.34 60.95 -33.83
N LYS A 7 34.70 59.88 -33.13
CA LYS A 7 35.41 58.72 -33.72
C LYS A 7 34.35 57.79 -34.30
N GLY A 8 34.37 57.55 -35.60
CA GLY A 8 33.53 56.53 -36.25
C GLY A 8 34.13 55.14 -36.12
N PHE A 9 33.29 54.10 -36.16
CA PHE A 9 33.74 52.70 -36.17
C PHE A 9 34.36 52.31 -37.51
N THR A 10 35.40 51.49 -37.46
CA THR A 10 36.01 50.90 -38.67
C THR A 10 35.21 49.67 -39.13
N LEU A 11 35.24 49.38 -40.44
CA LEU A 11 34.56 48.22 -41.01
C LEU A 11 35.05 46.90 -40.39
N ALA A 12 36.34 46.83 -40.03
CA ALA A 12 36.92 45.67 -39.33
C ALA A 12 36.35 45.49 -37.92
N GLU A 13 36.17 46.56 -37.13
CA GLU A 13 35.56 46.48 -35.80
C GLU A 13 34.10 46.01 -35.88
N VAL A 14 33.34 46.48 -36.87
CA VAL A 14 31.94 46.05 -37.08
C VAL A 14 31.87 44.56 -37.46
N LEU A 15 32.83 44.07 -38.26
CA LEU A 15 32.89 42.67 -38.66
C LEU A 15 33.28 41.77 -37.47
N VAL A 16 34.28 42.16 -36.68
CA VAL A 16 34.67 41.42 -35.47
C VAL A 16 33.54 41.44 -34.42
N ALA A 17 32.89 42.59 -34.21
CA ALA A 17 31.78 42.68 -33.26
C ALA A 17 30.58 41.83 -33.69
N SER A 18 30.23 41.81 -34.98
CA SER A 18 29.11 41.02 -35.48
C SER A 18 29.40 39.52 -35.45
N THR A 19 30.62 39.08 -35.80
CA THR A 19 31.02 37.67 -35.68
C THR A 19 31.04 37.20 -34.22
N LEU A 20 31.63 37.99 -33.31
CA LEU A 20 31.64 37.66 -31.88
C LEU A 20 30.22 37.60 -31.30
N SER A 21 29.37 38.56 -31.66
CA SER A 21 27.96 38.57 -31.24
C SER A 21 27.20 37.35 -31.76
N GLY A 22 27.45 36.94 -33.02
CA GLY A 22 26.88 35.73 -33.60
C GLY A 22 27.28 34.47 -32.84
N PHE A 23 28.56 34.33 -32.50
CA PHE A 23 29.02 33.19 -31.68
C PHE A 23 28.38 33.18 -30.29
N ILE A 24 28.34 34.33 -29.61
CA ILE A 24 27.71 34.45 -28.29
C ILE A 24 26.23 34.07 -28.35
N ALA A 25 25.51 34.55 -29.38
CA ALA A 25 24.09 34.21 -29.56
C ALA A 25 23.88 32.71 -29.75
N ILE A 26 24.70 32.05 -30.57
CA ILE A 26 24.62 30.60 -30.80
C ILE A 26 24.89 29.82 -29.50
N VAL A 27 25.93 30.21 -28.75
CA VAL A 27 26.27 29.57 -27.47
C VAL A 27 25.15 29.76 -26.44
N ALA A 28 24.58 30.96 -26.35
CA ALA A 28 23.49 31.25 -25.42
C ALA A 28 22.25 30.41 -25.72
N VAL A 29 21.85 30.31 -26.99
CA VAL A 29 20.72 29.46 -27.42
C VAL A 29 21.02 27.98 -27.18
N GLY A 30 22.23 27.53 -27.49
CA GLY A 30 22.67 26.16 -27.23
C GLY A 30 22.58 25.79 -25.74
N ALA A 31 23.08 26.67 -24.87
CA ALA A 31 23.02 26.47 -23.41
C ALA A 31 21.58 26.46 -22.90
N MET A 32 20.73 27.38 -23.37
CA MET A 32 19.32 27.45 -22.98
C MET A 32 18.55 26.18 -23.39
N ASN A 33 18.77 25.69 -24.61
CA ASN A 33 18.14 24.46 -25.09
C ASN A 33 18.62 23.25 -24.28
N ALA A 34 19.92 23.15 -24.01
CA ALA A 34 20.48 22.06 -23.20
C ALA A 34 19.86 22.04 -21.79
N VAL A 35 19.79 23.19 -21.11
CA VAL A 35 19.17 23.31 -19.79
C VAL A 35 17.68 22.95 -19.83
N SER A 36 16.95 23.42 -20.84
CA SER A 36 15.52 23.11 -21.01
C SER A 36 15.28 21.61 -21.18
N HIS A 37 16.05 20.96 -22.06
CA HIS A 37 15.97 19.51 -22.26
C HIS A 37 16.30 18.74 -20.98
N THR A 38 17.37 19.13 -20.27
CA THR A 38 17.71 18.51 -18.98
C THR A 38 16.58 18.67 -17.96
N ALA A 39 15.99 19.86 -17.84
CA ALA A 39 14.90 20.12 -16.92
C ALA A 39 13.66 19.26 -17.25
N GLN A 40 13.30 19.13 -18.52
CA GLN A 40 12.20 18.28 -18.98
C GLN A 40 12.45 16.80 -18.68
N THR A 41 13.66 16.30 -18.95
CA THR A 41 14.04 14.91 -18.65
C THR A 41 13.95 14.63 -17.15
N VAL A 42 14.51 15.51 -16.31
CA VAL A 42 14.44 15.37 -14.86
C VAL A 42 12.99 15.42 -14.36
N GLY A 43 12.17 16.30 -14.92
CA GLY A 43 10.74 16.38 -14.60
C GLY A 43 10.02 15.05 -14.86
N LYS A 44 10.18 14.49 -16.06
CA LYS A 44 9.56 13.20 -16.43
C LYS A 44 10.02 12.05 -15.53
N VAL A 45 11.33 11.96 -15.27
CA VAL A 45 11.88 10.92 -14.39
C VAL A 45 11.33 11.09 -12.97
N SER A 46 11.28 12.31 -12.44
CA SER A 46 10.75 12.59 -11.11
C SER A 46 9.27 12.21 -10.98
N GLU A 47 8.47 12.44 -12.01
CA GLU A 47 7.04 12.07 -12.04
C GLU A 47 6.88 10.55 -11.95
N VAL A 48 7.62 9.80 -12.77
CA VAL A 48 7.63 8.33 -12.76
C VAL A 48 8.02 7.78 -11.39
N HIS A 49 9.10 8.30 -10.79
CA HIS A 49 9.50 7.89 -9.44
C HIS A 49 8.43 8.22 -8.39
N GLY A 50 7.73 9.35 -8.54
CA GLY A 50 6.64 9.75 -7.66
C GLY A 50 5.49 8.75 -7.67
N GLU A 51 5.05 8.33 -8.86
CA GLU A 51 3.97 7.35 -9.03
C GLU A 51 4.33 5.97 -8.48
N ILE A 52 5.53 5.46 -8.78
CA ILE A 52 5.96 4.13 -8.29
C ILE A 52 6.04 4.13 -6.77
N ARG A 53 6.60 5.19 -6.16
CA ARG A 53 6.66 5.31 -4.70
C ARG A 53 5.28 5.44 -4.08
N PHE A 54 4.35 6.12 -4.74
CA PHE A 54 2.97 6.21 -4.28
C PHE A 54 2.31 4.82 -4.27
N ALA A 55 2.43 4.07 -5.36
CA ALA A 55 1.93 2.69 -5.45
C ALA A 55 2.57 1.77 -4.40
N ALA A 56 3.89 1.82 -4.25
CA ALA A 56 4.64 1.02 -3.29
C ALA A 56 4.19 1.31 -1.84
N ARG A 57 4.07 2.59 -1.47
CA ARG A 57 3.59 2.98 -0.14
C ARG A 57 2.16 2.55 0.11
N MET A 58 1.31 2.60 -0.91
CA MET A 58 -0.07 2.15 -0.79
C MET A 58 -0.15 0.65 -0.49
N ILE A 59 0.55 -0.18 -1.27
CA ILE A 59 0.59 -1.63 -1.04
C ILE A 59 1.22 -1.95 0.32
N ALA A 60 2.33 -1.28 0.66
CA ALA A 60 3.00 -1.44 1.95
C ALA A 60 2.08 -1.09 3.13
N GLN A 61 1.30 -0.01 3.02
CA GLN A 61 0.35 0.40 4.05
C GLN A 61 -0.80 -0.62 4.19
N ASP A 62 -1.35 -1.12 3.07
CA ASP A 62 -2.42 -2.12 3.14
C ASP A 62 -1.91 -3.43 3.75
N LEU A 63 -0.71 -3.88 3.35
CA LEU A 63 -0.04 -5.06 3.94
C LEU A 63 0.29 -4.87 5.41
N ALA A 64 0.71 -3.67 5.83
CA ALA A 64 0.96 -3.37 7.25
C ALA A 64 -0.32 -3.48 8.10
N ASN A 65 -1.49 -3.29 7.49
CA ASN A 65 -2.81 -3.42 8.14
C ASN A 65 -3.50 -4.75 7.84
N LEU A 66 -2.75 -5.78 7.42
CA LEU A 66 -3.29 -7.10 7.16
C LEU A 66 -4.16 -7.59 8.33
N TYR A 67 -5.37 -8.03 8.02
CA TYR A 67 -6.34 -8.55 8.97
C TYR A 67 -5.87 -9.88 9.54
N ARG A 68 -6.02 -10.04 10.86
CA ARG A 68 -5.61 -11.23 11.60
C ARG A 68 -6.78 -11.74 12.42
N ASP A 69 -6.91 -13.05 12.43
CA ASP A 69 -7.93 -13.77 13.19
C ASP A 69 -7.29 -15.00 13.84
N PRO A 70 -7.72 -15.44 15.04
CA PRO A 70 -7.27 -16.69 15.62
C PRO A 70 -7.57 -17.91 14.74
N SER A 71 -8.65 -17.85 13.96
CA SER A 71 -9.04 -18.88 13.00
C SER A 71 -8.42 -18.56 11.63
N PRO A 72 -7.48 -19.39 11.11
CA PRO A 72 -6.85 -19.15 9.81
C PRO A 72 -7.84 -19.11 8.65
N GLU A 73 -8.99 -19.78 8.79
CA GLU A 73 -10.06 -19.77 7.79
C GLU A 73 -10.73 -18.40 7.60
N ASN A 74 -10.61 -17.49 8.57
CA ASN A 74 -11.16 -16.13 8.50
C ASN A 74 -10.15 -15.12 7.93
N MET A 75 -8.92 -15.58 7.66
CA MET A 75 -7.88 -14.77 7.05
C MET A 75 -7.80 -15.08 5.57
N LYS A 76 -7.37 -14.10 4.77
CA LYS A 76 -7.09 -14.27 3.35
C LYS A 76 -5.75 -13.62 3.04
N LEU A 77 -4.87 -14.39 2.44
CA LEU A 77 -3.68 -13.89 1.77
C LEU A 77 -3.33 -14.86 0.65
N LEU A 78 -3.37 -14.34 -0.57
CA LEU A 78 -3.09 -15.05 -1.80
C LEU A 78 -2.26 -14.16 -2.69
N GLY A 79 -1.38 -14.75 -3.47
CA GLY A 79 -0.76 -14.00 -4.54
C GLY A 79 0.09 -14.85 -5.44
N VAL A 80 0.24 -14.36 -6.66
CA VAL A 80 0.96 -15.00 -7.73
C VAL A 80 1.89 -13.95 -8.32
N SER A 81 3.18 -14.27 -8.34
CA SER A 81 4.22 -13.38 -8.86
C SER A 81 4.25 -13.40 -10.37
N GLN A 82 4.76 -12.32 -10.95
CA GLN A 82 4.96 -12.25 -12.39
C GLN A 82 5.94 -13.34 -12.83
N GLY A 83 5.57 -14.13 -13.85
CA GLY A 83 6.41 -15.23 -14.33
C GLY A 83 6.47 -16.45 -13.40
N SER A 84 5.52 -16.61 -12.48
CA SER A 84 5.30 -17.89 -11.79
C SER A 84 4.86 -19.00 -12.75
N ASP A 85 4.87 -20.24 -12.28
CA ASP A 85 4.40 -21.39 -13.06
C ASP A 85 2.88 -21.40 -13.30
N ILE A 86 2.13 -20.56 -12.57
CA ILE A 86 0.69 -20.36 -12.77
C ILE A 86 0.47 -19.39 -13.94
N ASP A 87 -0.28 -19.85 -14.94
CA ASP A 87 -0.70 -19.06 -16.11
C ASP A 87 -1.83 -18.08 -15.73
N SER A 88 -1.50 -17.10 -14.90
CA SER A 88 -2.37 -16.02 -14.45
C SER A 88 -1.59 -14.71 -14.41
N PRO A 89 -2.23 -13.56 -14.69
CA PRO A 89 -1.64 -12.26 -14.40
C PRO A 89 -1.22 -12.16 -12.92
N PRO A 90 -0.12 -11.44 -12.61
CA PRO A 90 0.35 -11.30 -11.24
C PRO A 90 -0.66 -10.55 -10.40
N PHE A 91 -0.95 -11.09 -9.21
CA PHE A 91 -1.88 -10.49 -8.27
C PHE A 91 -1.47 -10.71 -6.81
N LEU A 92 -2.00 -9.87 -5.93
CA LEU A 92 -1.89 -9.97 -4.48
C LEU A 92 -3.23 -9.62 -3.86
N THR A 93 -3.87 -10.59 -3.21
CA THR A 93 -5.19 -10.44 -2.60
C THR A 93 -5.13 -10.80 -1.13
N PHE A 94 -5.62 -9.93 -0.25
CA PHE A 94 -5.62 -10.18 1.18
C PHE A 94 -6.71 -9.38 1.89
N TYR A 95 -7.02 -9.79 3.12
CA TYR A 95 -7.86 -9.00 4.01
C TYR A 95 -7.03 -7.94 4.74
N THR A 96 -7.53 -6.71 4.77
CA THR A 96 -6.90 -5.58 5.44
C THR A 96 -7.92 -4.82 6.28
N VAL A 97 -7.45 -4.17 7.35
CA VAL A 97 -8.28 -3.33 8.22
C VAL A 97 -8.11 -1.86 7.82
N GLY A 98 -9.23 -1.18 7.58
CA GLY A 98 -9.26 0.20 7.15
C GLY A 98 -10.36 1.01 7.82
N ARG A 99 -10.12 2.31 7.99
CA ARG A 99 -11.16 3.27 8.43
C ARG A 99 -11.63 4.18 7.29
N ALA A 100 -10.88 4.22 6.20
CA ALA A 100 -11.24 4.97 5.01
C ALA A 100 -12.25 4.14 4.21
N LYS A 101 -13.47 4.66 4.08
CA LYS A 101 -14.51 4.00 3.30
C LYS A 101 -14.11 3.92 1.83
N ALA A 102 -14.36 2.77 1.21
CA ALA A 102 -14.32 2.59 -0.24
C ALA A 102 -15.45 3.38 -0.92
N ARG A 103 -16.62 3.51 -0.27
CA ARG A 103 -17.80 4.21 -0.77
C ARG A 103 -18.33 5.19 0.28
N VAL A 104 -18.48 6.45 -0.12
CA VAL A 104 -18.90 7.53 0.79
C VAL A 104 -20.32 7.29 1.33
N ASP A 105 -21.24 6.85 0.48
CA ASP A 105 -22.69 6.84 0.78
C ASP A 105 -23.22 5.50 1.30
N GLN A 106 -22.36 4.53 1.61
CA GLN A 106 -22.77 3.20 2.05
C GLN A 106 -22.18 2.85 3.43
N PRO A 107 -22.88 2.01 4.23
CA PRO A 107 -22.29 1.42 5.42
C PRO A 107 -21.25 0.36 5.01
N GLU A 108 -20.08 0.44 5.62
CA GLU A 108 -18.96 -0.47 5.39
C GLU A 108 -18.39 -0.90 6.74
N GLY A 109 -17.97 -2.15 6.83
CA GLY A 109 -17.17 -2.66 7.93
C GLY A 109 -15.76 -2.08 7.91
N ASP A 110 -14.97 -2.48 8.90
CA ASP A 110 -13.55 -2.14 9.00
C ASP A 110 -12.64 -3.16 8.31
N VAL A 111 -13.15 -4.34 7.95
CA VAL A 111 -12.43 -5.37 7.17
C VAL A 111 -12.79 -5.27 5.69
N TYR A 112 -11.75 -5.20 4.85
CA TYR A 112 -11.85 -5.12 3.41
C TYR A 112 -11.04 -6.24 2.76
N GLU A 113 -11.52 -6.74 1.62
CA GLU A 113 -10.65 -7.46 0.70
C GLU A 113 -10.00 -6.47 -0.25
N VAL A 114 -8.68 -6.43 -0.25
CA VAL A 114 -7.91 -5.68 -1.22
C VAL A 114 -7.24 -6.64 -2.19
N GLU A 115 -7.32 -6.31 -3.47
CA GLU A 115 -6.66 -7.02 -4.56
C GLU A 115 -5.85 -6.01 -5.37
N TYR A 116 -4.58 -6.32 -5.57
CA TYR A 116 -3.69 -5.63 -6.51
C TYR A 116 -3.38 -6.55 -7.66
N PHE A 117 -3.48 -6.06 -8.90
CA PHE A 117 -3.18 -6.85 -10.08
C PHE A 117 -2.73 -5.98 -11.25
N LEU A 118 -1.92 -6.54 -12.15
CA LEU A 118 -1.65 -5.93 -13.45
C LEU A 118 -2.73 -6.37 -14.44
N GLY A 119 -3.37 -5.40 -15.10
CA GLY A 119 -4.34 -5.64 -16.16
C GLY A 119 -4.10 -4.72 -17.36
N SER A 120 -4.69 -5.03 -18.51
CA SER A 120 -4.61 -4.17 -19.69
C SER A 120 -5.52 -2.94 -19.53
N HIS A 121 -5.10 -1.80 -20.09
CA HIS A 121 -5.97 -0.63 -20.24
C HIS A 121 -7.12 -0.94 -21.22
N GLN A 122 -8.22 -1.49 -20.73
CA GLN A 122 -9.40 -1.74 -21.56
C GLN A 122 -10.28 -0.49 -21.60
N GLY A 123 -9.96 0.39 -22.55
CA GLY A 123 -10.70 1.61 -22.89
C GLY A 123 -10.22 2.16 -24.23
N GLU A 124 -11.03 1.94 -25.27
CA GLU A 124 -10.86 2.36 -26.68
C GLU A 124 -9.58 1.86 -27.38
N ALA A 125 -9.78 1.10 -28.46
CA ALA A 125 -8.72 0.83 -29.42
C ALA A 125 -8.09 2.17 -29.86
N PRO A 126 -6.75 2.30 -29.88
CA PRO A 126 -6.13 3.51 -30.41
C PRO A 126 -6.67 3.75 -31.82
N PRO A 127 -7.03 4.99 -32.20
CA PRO A 127 -7.50 5.27 -33.54
C PRO A 127 -6.49 4.71 -34.54
N SER A 128 -6.96 3.75 -35.33
CA SER A 128 -6.18 3.05 -36.35
C SER A 128 -5.49 4.08 -37.25
N GLY A 129 -4.21 4.35 -37.01
CA GLY A 129 -3.51 5.44 -37.69
C GLY A 129 -2.16 5.85 -37.10
N VAL A 130 -1.83 5.47 -35.86
CA VAL A 130 -0.48 5.69 -35.32
C VAL A 130 0.26 4.36 -35.33
N GLY A 131 1.20 4.21 -36.26
CA GLY A 131 2.04 3.02 -36.43
C GLY A 131 3.06 2.86 -35.30
N GLY A 132 2.57 2.60 -34.09
CA GLY A 132 3.30 1.95 -33.02
C GLY A 132 2.67 0.59 -32.76
N SER A 133 3.48 -0.43 -32.55
CA SER A 133 3.02 -1.74 -32.09
C SER A 133 2.07 -1.56 -30.89
N PRO A 134 0.95 -2.29 -30.79
CA PRO A 134 0.12 -2.28 -29.59
C PRO A 134 0.89 -3.01 -28.49
N GLU A 135 1.86 -2.33 -27.88
CA GLU A 135 2.34 -2.74 -26.57
C GLU A 135 1.13 -2.60 -25.64
N GLU A 136 0.61 -3.73 -25.17
CA GLU A 136 -0.51 -3.77 -24.25
C GLU A 136 -0.16 -2.91 -23.03
N GLN A 137 -0.68 -1.69 -22.99
CA GLN A 137 -0.38 -0.77 -21.89
C GLN A 137 -0.95 -1.38 -20.62
N THR A 138 -0.05 -1.79 -19.73
CA THR A 138 -0.37 -2.42 -18.46
C THR A 138 -0.67 -1.33 -17.44
N VAL A 139 -1.69 -1.58 -16.62
CA VAL A 139 -2.11 -0.70 -15.55
C VAL A 139 -2.14 -1.51 -14.26
N LEU A 140 -1.49 -0.98 -13.22
CA LEU A 140 -1.64 -1.51 -11.87
C LEU A 140 -2.99 -1.05 -11.32
N PHE A 141 -3.85 -2.00 -11.00
CA PHE A 141 -5.14 -1.74 -10.37
C PHE A 141 -5.10 -2.08 -8.88
N ARG A 142 -5.93 -1.36 -8.11
CA ARG A 142 -6.32 -1.72 -6.76
C ARG A 142 -7.84 -1.88 -6.72
N ARG A 143 -8.32 -3.06 -6.37
CA ARG A 143 -9.73 -3.32 -6.10
C ARG A 143 -9.92 -3.41 -4.59
N LEU A 144 -10.86 -2.62 -4.05
CA LEU A 144 -11.20 -2.63 -2.63
C LEU A 144 -12.64 -3.05 -2.44
N TRP A 145 -12.87 -4.22 -1.86
CA TRP A 145 -14.20 -4.76 -1.59
C TRP A 145 -14.62 -4.57 -0.13
N PRO A 146 -15.55 -3.63 0.14
CA PRO A 146 -16.13 -3.48 1.47
C PRO A 146 -17.04 -4.67 1.80
N ASN A 147 -16.91 -5.20 3.01
CA ASN A 147 -17.68 -6.35 3.52
C ASN A 147 -17.47 -7.62 2.65
N PRO A 148 -16.26 -8.18 2.63
CA PRO A 148 -15.99 -9.41 1.90
C PRO A 148 -16.88 -10.54 2.42
N ASP A 149 -17.45 -11.32 1.50
CA ASP A 149 -18.33 -12.45 1.80
C ASP A 149 -18.00 -13.59 0.84
N LYS A 150 -17.64 -14.75 1.38
CA LYS A 150 -17.23 -15.92 0.59
C LYS A 150 -18.34 -16.44 -0.33
N GLU A 151 -19.61 -16.15 -0.02
CA GLU A 151 -20.77 -16.60 -0.79
C GLU A 151 -21.16 -15.63 -1.91
N ARG A 152 -20.49 -14.48 -2.02
CA ARG A 152 -20.81 -13.46 -3.01
C ARG A 152 -19.63 -13.19 -3.92
N GLU A 153 -19.96 -12.81 -5.15
CA GLU A 153 -18.94 -12.30 -6.06
C GLU A 153 -18.33 -10.99 -5.54
N PRO A 154 -17.00 -10.80 -5.68
CA PRO A 154 -16.34 -9.57 -5.30
C PRO A 154 -16.94 -8.35 -6.02
N ARG A 155 -17.57 -7.46 -5.24
CA ARG A 155 -18.08 -6.17 -5.73
C ARG A 155 -17.24 -5.04 -5.15
N GLY A 156 -15.95 -5.01 -5.47
CA GLY A 156 -15.05 -3.96 -5.02
C GLY A 156 -15.03 -2.71 -5.88
N VAL A 157 -14.57 -1.60 -5.30
CA VAL A 157 -14.26 -0.36 -6.02
C VAL A 157 -12.91 -0.56 -6.71
N LEU A 158 -12.91 -0.53 -8.04
CA LEU A 158 -11.71 -0.66 -8.86
C LEU A 158 -11.08 0.72 -9.09
N THR A 159 -9.80 0.87 -8.74
CA THR A 159 -9.05 2.12 -8.88
C THR A 159 -7.79 1.86 -9.71
N PRO A 160 -7.60 2.53 -10.87
CA PRO A 160 -6.30 2.52 -11.55
C PRO A 160 -5.29 3.31 -10.72
N ILE A 161 -4.11 2.73 -10.48
CA ILE A 161 -3.06 3.33 -9.66
C ILE A 161 -2.00 4.02 -10.52
N SER A 162 -1.50 3.31 -11.55
CA SER A 162 -0.56 3.86 -12.53
C SER A 162 -0.55 2.98 -13.78
N ASP A 163 -0.49 3.63 -14.94
CA ASP A 163 -0.29 3.03 -16.28
C ASP A 163 1.20 2.97 -16.68
N LYS A 164 2.09 3.39 -15.77
CA LYS A 164 3.54 3.37 -15.96
C LYS A 164 4.20 2.15 -15.33
N ILE A 165 3.46 1.39 -14.51
CA ILE A 165 3.95 0.19 -13.82
C ILE A 165 3.64 -1.05 -14.66
N GLY A 166 4.68 -1.76 -15.07
CA GLY A 166 4.56 -3.05 -15.78
C GLY A 166 5.37 -4.18 -15.16
N ILE A 167 6.13 -3.89 -14.11
CA ILE A 167 6.83 -4.87 -13.29
C ILE A 167 6.08 -4.95 -11.96
N PHE A 168 5.55 -6.15 -11.64
CA PHE A 168 4.90 -6.44 -10.37
C PHE A 168 5.32 -7.84 -9.90
N TYR A 169 6.47 -7.90 -9.22
CA TYR A 169 6.96 -9.14 -8.62
C TYR A 169 6.66 -9.17 -7.14
N ILE A 170 6.21 -10.33 -6.68
CA ILE A 170 5.94 -10.60 -5.28
C ILE A 170 6.76 -11.84 -4.90
N ARG A 171 7.37 -11.82 -3.72
CA ARG A 171 8.01 -13.00 -3.13
C ARG A 171 7.50 -13.17 -1.72
N PHE A 172 7.23 -14.42 -1.35
CA PHE A 172 6.74 -14.79 -0.04
C PHE A 172 7.80 -15.64 0.66
N TYR A 173 8.08 -15.36 1.93
CA TYR A 173 9.02 -16.13 2.73
C TYR A 173 8.26 -16.97 3.76
N ASP A 174 8.32 -18.29 3.65
CA ASP A 174 7.66 -19.21 4.58
C ASP A 174 8.46 -19.40 5.90
N GLY A 175 9.71 -18.95 5.93
CA GLY A 175 10.65 -19.16 7.03
C GLY A 175 11.81 -20.08 6.71
N GLN A 176 11.83 -20.69 5.53
CA GLN A 176 12.89 -21.52 4.99
C GLN A 176 13.34 -20.96 3.64
N GLU A 177 12.40 -20.73 2.72
CA GLU A 177 12.69 -20.29 1.36
C GLU A 177 11.75 -19.20 0.84
N TRP A 178 12.20 -18.55 -0.24
CA TRP A 178 11.39 -17.57 -0.97
C TRP A 178 10.68 -18.25 -2.12
N GLN A 179 9.38 -18.02 -2.22
CA GLN A 179 8.51 -18.60 -3.25
C GLN A 179 7.75 -17.49 -4.00
N GLY A 180 7.40 -17.78 -5.26
CA GLY A 180 6.70 -16.85 -6.16
C GLY A 180 5.18 -16.91 -6.06
N GLU A 181 4.63 -17.80 -5.23
CA GLU A 181 3.19 -17.97 -5.05
C GLU A 181 2.85 -18.20 -3.60
N TRP A 182 1.66 -17.77 -3.19
CA TRP A 182 1.06 -18.07 -1.90
C TRP A 182 -0.40 -18.39 -2.12
N THR A 183 -0.79 -19.63 -1.87
CA THR A 183 -2.10 -20.17 -2.26
C THR A 183 -2.96 -20.51 -1.04
N GLU A 184 -4.24 -20.81 -1.25
CA GLU A 184 -5.19 -21.09 -0.15
C GLU A 184 -4.78 -22.34 0.67
N GLU A 185 -4.05 -23.27 0.05
CA GLU A 185 -3.58 -24.50 0.68
C GLU A 185 -2.62 -24.25 1.85
N MET A 186 -1.90 -23.12 1.84
CA MET A 186 -0.87 -22.83 2.85
C MET A 186 -1.48 -22.55 4.23
N ARG A 187 -2.74 -22.09 4.29
CA ARG A 187 -3.53 -21.83 5.50
C ARG A 187 -2.79 -21.06 6.62
N THR A 188 -1.76 -20.32 6.24
CA THR A 188 -0.87 -19.58 7.13
C THR A 188 -0.43 -18.30 6.42
N LEU A 189 0.05 -17.34 7.20
CA LEU A 189 0.68 -16.15 6.62
C LEU A 189 2.17 -16.42 6.38
N PRO A 190 2.75 -15.85 5.31
CA PRO A 190 4.19 -15.82 5.15
C PRO A 190 4.82 -14.99 6.28
N LYS A 191 6.08 -15.25 6.60
CA LYS A 191 6.84 -14.47 7.58
C LYS A 191 7.22 -13.09 7.03
N LEU A 192 7.56 -13.03 5.75
CA LEU A 192 7.90 -11.82 5.03
C LEU A 192 7.22 -11.82 3.65
N ILE A 193 6.87 -10.64 3.17
CA ILE A 193 6.50 -10.41 1.77
C ILE A 193 7.42 -9.34 1.23
N GLU A 194 8.04 -9.61 0.11
CA GLU A 194 8.76 -8.62 -0.66
C GLU A 194 7.98 -8.31 -1.92
N VAL A 195 7.80 -7.02 -2.20
CA VAL A 195 7.15 -6.54 -3.42
C VAL A 195 8.14 -5.66 -4.17
N THR A 196 8.28 -5.94 -5.46
CA THR A 196 9.03 -5.13 -6.41
C THR A 196 8.07 -4.56 -7.44
N LEU A 197 8.00 -3.23 -7.49
CA LEU A 197 7.30 -2.47 -8.52
C LEU A 197 8.30 -1.85 -9.47
N GLY A 198 7.93 -1.72 -10.74
CA GLY A 198 8.74 -0.95 -11.65
C GLY A 198 8.09 -0.62 -12.98
N THR A 199 8.75 0.25 -13.73
CA THR A 199 8.32 0.58 -15.09
C THR A 199 8.54 -0.58 -16.05
N VAL A 200 7.74 -0.64 -17.12
CA VAL A 200 8.15 -1.37 -18.32
C VAL A 200 9.54 -0.84 -18.73
N PRO A 201 10.51 -1.73 -19.04
CA PRO A 201 11.83 -1.29 -19.51
C PRO A 201 11.66 -0.35 -20.71
N PRO A 202 12.09 0.92 -20.62
CA PRO A 202 11.96 1.83 -21.75
C PRO A 202 12.87 1.37 -22.90
N GLU A 203 12.55 1.72 -24.15
CA GLU A 203 13.45 1.49 -25.30
C GLU A 203 14.86 2.05 -25.06
N LYS A 204 14.98 3.05 -24.18
CA LYS A 204 16.24 3.66 -23.76
C LYS A 204 16.22 4.01 -22.27
N GLY A 205 17.15 3.43 -21.52
CA GLY A 205 17.34 3.67 -20.08
C GLY A 205 17.03 2.44 -19.24
N ASP A 206 17.36 2.50 -17.96
CA ASP A 206 17.06 1.44 -17.00
C ASP A 206 15.62 1.58 -16.47
N PRO A 207 14.92 0.47 -16.18
CA PRO A 207 13.64 0.54 -15.51
C PRO A 207 13.79 1.20 -14.13
N VAL A 208 12.81 2.00 -13.75
CA VAL A 208 12.73 2.52 -12.38
C VAL A 208 12.12 1.43 -11.52
N LEU A 209 12.82 1.00 -10.47
CA LEU A 209 12.38 -0.02 -9.54
C LEU A 209 12.21 0.56 -8.13
N GLU A 210 11.19 0.08 -7.42
CA GLU A 210 11.02 0.27 -5.98
C GLU A 210 10.76 -1.10 -5.34
N VAL A 211 11.55 -1.44 -4.32
CA VAL A 211 11.45 -2.71 -3.59
C VAL A 211 11.19 -2.41 -2.13
N PHE A 212 10.23 -3.11 -1.54
CA PHE A 212 10.00 -3.05 -0.11
C PHE A 212 9.64 -4.42 0.45
N THR A 213 9.92 -4.61 1.74
CA THR A 213 9.62 -5.83 2.48
C THR A 213 8.72 -5.52 3.66
N VAL A 214 7.67 -6.30 3.84
CA VAL A 214 6.78 -6.23 4.99
C VAL A 214 6.98 -7.47 5.84
N ALA A 215 7.16 -7.25 7.15
CA ALA A 215 7.21 -8.30 8.15
C ALA A 215 5.94 -8.26 9.00
N PHE A 216 5.56 -9.42 9.53
CA PHE A 216 4.35 -9.59 10.31
C PHE A 216 4.71 -9.95 11.75
N PRO A 217 4.92 -8.96 12.64
CA PRO A 217 5.34 -9.23 14.01
C PRO A 217 4.28 -10.04 14.78
N ARG A 218 4.62 -11.31 15.01
CA ARG A 218 4.11 -12.33 15.94
C ARG A 218 2.59 -12.40 16.15
N MET A 219 1.98 -13.50 15.68
CA MET A 219 1.14 -14.28 16.60
C MET A 219 2.06 -14.87 17.68
N ALA A 220 1.66 -14.81 18.94
CA ALA A 220 2.28 -15.69 19.92
C ALA A 220 2.12 -17.12 19.39
N GLU A 221 3.22 -17.88 19.29
CA GLU A 221 3.11 -19.32 19.13
C GLU A 221 2.25 -19.80 20.29
N VAL A 222 1.01 -20.19 20.00
CA VAL A 222 0.23 -20.95 20.98
C VAL A 222 0.97 -22.25 21.10
N SER A 223 1.82 -22.37 22.13
CA SER A 223 2.49 -23.60 22.48
C SER A 223 1.42 -24.67 22.65
N ALA A 224 1.29 -25.54 21.66
CA ALA A 224 0.56 -26.78 21.77
C ALA A 224 1.33 -27.68 22.73
N GLY A 225 1.09 -27.53 24.03
CA GLY A 225 1.77 -28.34 25.03
C GLY A 225 1.78 -27.72 26.42
N ASP A 226 0.61 -27.61 27.05
CA ASP A 226 0.47 -27.80 28.50
C ASP A 226 -0.99 -28.21 28.80
N GLN A 227 -1.38 -29.39 28.31
CA GLN A 227 -2.34 -30.21 29.04
C GLN A 227 -1.57 -30.90 30.18
N GLN A 228 -1.20 -30.14 31.20
CA GLN A 228 -0.92 -30.74 32.50
C GLN A 228 -2.26 -31.01 33.17
N GLN A 229 -2.63 -32.29 33.14
CA GLN A 229 -3.63 -32.89 34.00
C GLN A 229 -3.34 -32.46 35.45
N GLY A 230 -4.14 -31.52 35.95
CA GLY A 230 -4.27 -31.29 37.38
C GLY A 230 -5.17 -32.39 37.94
N GLU A 231 -4.55 -33.46 38.42
CA GLU A 231 -5.18 -34.48 39.25
C GLU A 231 -5.88 -33.84 40.45
N SER A 232 -7.16 -34.16 40.64
CA SER A 232 -7.91 -33.86 41.85
C SER A 232 -7.30 -34.65 43.03
N PRO A 233 -6.98 -34.02 44.19
CA PRO A 233 -6.69 -34.78 45.39
C PRO A 233 -8.00 -35.18 46.06
N GLN A 234 -8.25 -36.48 46.07
CA GLN A 234 -9.25 -37.16 46.89
C GLN A 234 -8.58 -37.55 48.23
N GLY A 235 -9.22 -37.21 49.35
CA GLY A 235 -8.84 -37.58 50.73
C GLY A 235 -9.17 -36.42 51.68
N ASP A 236 -9.84 -36.56 52.81
CA ASP A 236 -10.15 -37.72 53.64
C ASP A 236 -11.29 -37.34 54.61
N GLU A 237 -12.16 -38.28 54.96
CA GLU A 237 -13.21 -38.10 55.97
C GLU A 237 -12.61 -38.28 57.38
N GLY A 238 -12.91 -37.38 58.32
CA GLY A 238 -12.47 -37.54 59.71
C GLY A 238 -13.05 -36.53 60.69
N SER A 239 -14.13 -36.92 61.35
CA SER A 239 -14.86 -36.25 62.43
C SER A 239 -14.02 -35.65 63.58
N ASN A 240 -14.38 -34.46 64.09
CA ASN A 240 -14.66 -34.28 65.55
C ASN A 240 -15.39 -32.97 65.90
N ARG A 241 -16.04 -33.01 67.08
CA ARG A 241 -17.13 -32.18 67.63
C ARG A 241 -16.75 -30.85 68.31
N GLN A 242 -17.78 -29.98 68.41
CA GLN A 242 -18.20 -29.10 69.54
C GLN A 242 -17.33 -27.93 70.03
N ASN A 243 -17.84 -26.69 69.93
CA ASN A 243 -18.26 -25.77 71.03
C ASN A 243 -18.76 -24.44 70.40
N SER A 244 -20.03 -24.00 70.52
CA SER A 244 -20.73 -23.31 71.63
C SER A 244 -20.17 -21.94 72.05
N GLY A 245 -21.00 -20.89 71.93
CA GLY A 245 -20.84 -19.55 72.57
C GLY A 245 -20.97 -18.39 71.55
N ASP A 246 -22.14 -17.83 71.25
CA ASP A 246 -23.02 -16.91 72.01
C ASP A 246 -22.78 -15.41 71.70
N GLN A 247 -23.90 -14.66 71.60
CA GLN A 247 -24.07 -13.19 71.52
C GLN A 247 -23.50 -12.46 70.28
N GLY A 248 -24.24 -11.71 69.46
CA GLY A 248 -25.50 -10.98 69.66
C GLY A 248 -25.24 -9.49 69.34
N ASN A 249 -25.81 -8.94 68.27
CA ASN A 249 -26.35 -7.57 68.31
C ASN A 249 -27.25 -7.27 67.10
N GLN A 250 -28.45 -6.78 67.42
CA GLN A 250 -29.43 -6.22 66.51
C GLN A 250 -29.13 -4.74 66.27
N GLY A 251 -29.48 -4.23 65.10
CA GLY A 251 -29.44 -2.81 64.79
C GLY A 251 -30.27 -2.48 63.56
N GLN A 252 -31.58 -2.37 63.76
CA GLN A 252 -32.55 -1.82 62.81
C GLN A 252 -32.28 -0.33 62.52
N GLY A 253 -32.61 0.10 61.30
CA GLY A 253 -32.75 1.52 60.98
C GLY A 253 -32.97 1.79 59.49
N ASN A 254 -34.22 1.64 59.02
CA ASN A 254 -34.80 2.36 57.88
C ASN A 254 -35.77 3.42 58.48
N PRO A 255 -36.36 4.44 57.78
CA PRO A 255 -36.56 4.58 56.32
C PRO A 255 -36.59 6.06 55.77
N SER A 256 -37.07 6.21 54.52
CA SER A 256 -37.63 7.41 53.82
C SER A 256 -36.62 8.47 53.31
N ASP A 257 -36.77 9.18 52.19
CA ASP A 257 -37.95 9.72 51.50
C ASP A 257 -37.54 10.38 50.13
N GLN A 258 -38.52 10.57 49.22
CA GLN A 258 -38.64 11.57 48.09
C GLN A 258 -37.47 11.78 47.08
N GLY A 259 -37.63 11.94 45.75
CA GLY A 259 -38.72 12.45 44.89
C GLY A 259 -38.25 13.70 44.10
N ASN A 260 -38.06 13.63 42.76
CA ASN A 260 -38.15 14.73 41.74
C ASN A 260 -37.59 14.22 40.39
N GLN A 261 -38.27 14.14 39.24
CA GLN A 261 -38.92 15.12 38.34
C GLN A 261 -38.00 16.20 37.70
N GLY A 262 -37.64 15.95 36.42
CA GLY A 262 -37.51 16.92 35.29
C GLY A 262 -36.43 18.03 35.33
N PRO A 263 -36.19 18.79 34.23
CA PRO A 263 -36.98 18.86 32.99
C PRO A 263 -36.19 18.81 31.65
N GLN A 264 -36.99 18.83 30.57
CA GLN A 264 -36.68 18.99 29.15
C GLN A 264 -36.06 20.36 28.78
N GLY A 265 -35.38 20.40 27.63
CA GLY A 265 -35.02 21.59 26.84
C GLY A 265 -33.73 21.31 26.07
N ARG A 266 -33.59 21.56 24.76
CA ARG A 266 -34.37 22.31 23.78
C ARG A 266 -33.93 21.84 22.39
#